data_AF-A0A1G8BPN2-F1
#
_entry.id   AF-A0A1G8BPN2-F1
#
_cell.length_a   1.000
_cell.length_b   1.000
_cell.length_c   1.000
_cell.angle_alpha   90.00
_cell.angle_beta   90.00
_cell.angle_gamma   90.00
#
_symmetry.space_group_name_H-M   'P 1'
#
loop_
_entity.id
_entity.type
_entity.pdbx_description
1 polymer ?
#
loop_
_entity_poly.entity_id
_entity_poly.type
_entity_poly.pdbx_seq_one_letter_code
_entity_poly.pdbx_strand_id
1 'polypeptide(L)'
;MLFKTEKQFSILFFIIVLIELLTGSTESLKTVHYIAKPAIVISLIFLFLKTSKSLPKAIKNVTLLALVFSVLGDGLLMFVDQSPHFFTLGLVAFLTAHIMYIVVFLKHRNPQKSPLGFIALLLIYGASLFSFLNGNLGDMLIPVIIYMLVILSMATAAYLRKDKVNILSYGLVFFGALFFLVSDSILALNKFYEPLAYSNISIMVTYALAQYLIVIGILKLKDQ
;
A
#
# COMPACT_ATOMS: atom_id res chain seq x y z
N MET A 1 -14.88 -16.93 -3.22
CA MET A 1 -15.83 -16.47 -4.25
C MET A 1 -16.23 -15.04 -3.93
N LEU A 2 -16.17 -14.11 -4.90
CA LEU A 2 -16.60 -12.72 -4.70
C LEU A 2 -18.14 -12.66 -4.77
N PHE A 3 -18.77 -11.89 -3.89
CA PHE A 3 -20.20 -11.60 -3.97
C PHE A 3 -20.50 -10.76 -5.24
N LYS A 4 -21.74 -10.78 -5.72
CA LYS A 4 -22.15 -10.03 -6.93
C LYS A 4 -21.74 -8.56 -6.88
N THR A 5 -21.89 -7.92 -5.71
CA THR A 5 -21.48 -6.53 -5.46
C THR A 5 -19.97 -6.34 -5.54
N GLU A 6 -19.19 -7.30 -5.05
CA GLU A 6 -17.72 -7.24 -5.12
C GLU A 6 -17.24 -7.40 -6.57
N LYS A 7 -17.84 -8.30 -7.35
CA LYS A 7 -17.48 -8.49 -8.77
C LYS A 7 -17.75 -7.22 -9.59
N GLN A 8 -18.89 -6.58 -9.39
CA GLN A 8 -19.22 -5.30 -10.04
C GLN A 8 -18.25 -4.19 -9.62
N PHE A 9 -17.92 -4.12 -8.33
CA PHE A 9 -16.92 -3.18 -7.83
C PHE A 9 -15.53 -3.42 -8.43
N SER A 10 -15.07 -4.67 -8.53
CA SER A 10 -13.76 -4.99 -9.11
C SER A 10 -13.63 -4.45 -10.53
N ILE A 11 -14.68 -4.61 -11.35
CA ILE A 11 -14.70 -4.07 -12.72
C ILE A 11 -14.53 -2.55 -12.70
N LEU A 12 -15.33 -1.84 -11.89
CA LEU A 12 -15.21 -0.39 -11.76
C LEU A 12 -13.83 0.04 -11.26
N PHE A 13 -13.29 -0.64 -10.25
CA PHE A 13 -11.97 -0.38 -9.69
C PHE A 13 -10.88 -0.50 -10.76
N PHE A 14 -10.87 -1.58 -11.53
CA PHE A 14 -9.87 -1.76 -12.60
C PHE A 14 -10.06 -0.79 -13.76
N ILE A 15 -11.28 -0.30 -14.03
CA ILE A 15 -11.49 0.80 -14.98
C ILE A 15 -10.85 2.09 -14.46
N ILE A 16 -11.02 2.44 -13.17
CA ILE A 16 -10.39 3.62 -12.57
C ILE A 16 -8.86 3.50 -12.65
N VAL A 17 -8.31 2.34 -12.32
CA VAL A 17 -6.88 2.06 -12.44
C VAL A 17 -6.42 2.21 -13.89
N LEU A 18 -7.14 1.67 -14.86
CA LEU A 18 -6.79 1.80 -16.27
C LEU A 18 -6.77 3.27 -16.72
N ILE A 19 -7.76 4.07 -16.31
CA ILE A 19 -7.79 5.51 -16.59
C ILE A 19 -6.56 6.20 -16.00
N GLU A 20 -6.20 5.90 -14.76
CA GLU A 20 -4.99 6.44 -14.13
C GLU A 20 -3.72 6.03 -14.88
N LEU A 21 -3.58 4.77 -15.29
CA LEU A 21 -2.41 4.31 -16.04
C LEU A 21 -2.26 5.00 -17.40
N LEU A 22 -3.37 5.34 -18.06
CA LEU A 22 -3.38 6.05 -19.36
C LEU A 22 -3.12 7.56 -19.20
N THR A 23 -3.48 8.13 -18.05
CA THR A 23 -3.46 9.60 -17.84
C THR A 23 -2.27 10.07 -17.03
N GLY A 24 -1.73 9.24 -16.12
CA GLY A 24 -0.67 9.60 -15.17
C GLY A 24 0.69 9.91 -15.78
N SER A 25 0.90 9.58 -17.06
CA SER A 25 2.11 9.95 -17.83
C SER A 25 1.83 10.93 -18.97
N THR A 26 0.61 11.45 -19.08
CA THR A 26 0.16 12.28 -20.21
C THR A 26 -0.16 13.69 -19.74
N GLU A 27 0.69 14.67 -20.06
CA GLU A 27 0.57 16.05 -19.55
C GLU A 27 -0.77 16.71 -19.93
N SER A 28 -1.28 16.48 -21.14
CA SER A 28 -2.57 17.01 -21.59
C SER A 28 -3.77 16.47 -20.81
N LEU A 29 -3.60 15.37 -20.07
CA LEU A 29 -4.65 14.71 -19.29
C LEU A 29 -4.45 14.87 -17.78
N LYS A 30 -3.63 15.83 -17.34
CA LYS A 30 -3.30 16.07 -15.93
C LYS A 30 -4.53 16.26 -15.02
N THR A 31 -5.59 16.90 -15.51
CA THR A 31 -6.85 17.04 -14.77
C THR A 31 -7.51 15.69 -14.50
N VAL A 32 -7.45 14.77 -15.46
CA VAL A 32 -8.02 13.42 -15.30
C VAL A 32 -7.17 12.62 -14.31
N HIS A 33 -5.84 12.72 -14.38
CA HIS A 33 -4.92 12.12 -13.41
C HIS A 33 -5.23 12.58 -11.97
N TYR A 34 -5.45 13.89 -11.77
CA TYR A 34 -5.77 14.45 -10.44
C TYR A 34 -7.09 13.93 -9.85
N ILE A 35 -7.98 13.40 -10.68
CA ILE A 35 -9.23 12.77 -10.25
C ILE A 35 -9.03 11.25 -10.12
N ALA A 36 -8.41 10.62 -11.10
CA ALA A 36 -8.27 9.17 -11.20
C ALA A 36 -7.39 8.60 -10.09
N LYS A 37 -6.26 9.23 -9.79
CA LYS A 37 -5.32 8.76 -8.77
C LYS A 37 -5.96 8.65 -7.37
N PRO A 38 -6.58 9.70 -6.79
CA PRO A 38 -7.29 9.58 -5.52
C PRO A 38 -8.52 8.66 -5.60
N ALA A 39 -9.19 8.60 -6.76
CA ALA A 39 -10.39 7.78 -6.94
C ALA A 39 -10.13 6.27 -6.74
N ILE A 40 -8.90 5.79 -7.00
CA ILE A 40 -8.50 4.39 -6.73
C ILE A 40 -8.81 4.04 -5.27
N VAL A 41 -8.25 4.79 -4.32
CA VAL A 41 -8.41 4.48 -2.89
C VAL A 41 -9.76 4.95 -2.35
N ILE A 42 -10.32 6.06 -2.85
CA ILE A 42 -11.67 6.51 -2.45
C ILE A 42 -12.73 5.45 -2.82
N SER A 43 -12.61 4.80 -3.97
CA SER A 43 -13.51 3.72 -4.35
C SER A 43 -13.41 2.53 -3.38
N LEU A 44 -12.20 2.20 -2.91
CA LEU A 44 -11.99 1.17 -1.89
C LEU A 44 -12.57 1.56 -0.54
N ILE A 45 -12.48 2.83 -0.13
CA ILE A 45 -13.15 3.35 1.08
C ILE A 45 -14.66 3.12 0.98
N PHE A 46 -15.26 3.45 -0.17
CA PHE A 46 -16.70 3.27 -0.38
C PHE A 46 -17.10 1.78 -0.30
N LEU A 47 -16.36 0.89 -0.97
CA LEU A 47 -16.59 -0.55 -0.84
C LEU A 47 -16.47 -1.00 0.63
N PHE A 48 -15.40 -0.57 1.30
CA PHE A 48 -15.10 -0.99 2.66
C PHE A 48 -16.21 -0.55 3.61
N LEU A 49 -16.69 0.70 3.53
CA LEU A 49 -17.82 1.18 4.35
C LEU A 49 -19.10 0.36 4.13
N LYS A 50 -19.39 -0.03 2.89
CA LYS A 50 -20.60 -0.79 2.53
C LYS A 50 -20.56 -2.24 3.02
N THR A 51 -19.38 -2.87 3.01
CA THR A 51 -19.22 -4.31 3.22
C THR A 51 -18.64 -4.68 4.60
N SER A 52 -18.00 -3.75 5.31
CA SER A 52 -17.35 -3.99 6.61
C SER A 52 -18.28 -4.11 7.82
N LYS A 53 -19.60 -4.33 7.64
CA LYS A 53 -20.57 -4.33 8.74
C LYS A 53 -20.31 -5.40 9.81
N SER A 54 -19.74 -6.53 9.41
CA SER A 54 -19.40 -7.64 10.32
C SER A 54 -18.04 -7.48 11.01
N LEU A 55 -17.22 -6.49 10.63
CA LEU A 55 -15.89 -6.32 11.22
C LEU A 55 -15.98 -5.63 12.59
N PRO A 56 -15.10 -5.99 13.55
CA PRO A 56 -14.97 -5.26 14.80
C PRO A 56 -14.71 -3.76 14.55
N LYS A 57 -15.37 -2.89 15.30
CA LYS A 57 -15.30 -1.41 15.13
C LYS A 57 -13.86 -0.88 15.12
N ALA A 58 -12.99 -1.44 15.96
CA ALA A 58 -11.59 -1.07 16.01
C ALA A 58 -10.85 -1.38 14.69
N ILE A 59 -11.02 -2.58 14.14
CA ILE A 59 -10.43 -2.97 12.84
C ILE A 59 -10.97 -2.09 11.73
N LYS A 60 -12.28 -1.88 11.70
CA LYS A 60 -12.93 -1.03 10.70
C LYS A 60 -12.35 0.39 10.71
N ASN A 61 -12.29 1.03 11.89
CA ASN A 61 -11.85 2.42 12.00
C ASN A 61 -10.37 2.59 11.65
N VAL A 62 -9.50 1.67 12.11
CA VAL A 62 -8.07 1.76 11.81
C VAL A 62 -7.80 1.50 10.32
N THR A 63 -8.50 0.55 9.68
CA THR A 63 -8.39 0.35 8.23
C THR A 63 -8.87 1.56 7.44
N LEU A 64 -9.98 2.20 7.85
CA LEU A 64 -10.45 3.43 7.20
C LEU A 64 -9.42 4.57 7.34
N LEU A 65 -8.79 4.69 8.52
CA LEU A 65 -7.74 5.67 8.74
C LEU A 65 -6.53 5.42 7.83
N ALA A 66 -6.12 4.15 7.67
CA ALA A 66 -5.06 3.77 6.74
C ALA A 66 -5.37 4.20 5.29
N LEU A 67 -6.62 3.98 4.84
CA LEU A 67 -7.06 4.37 3.51
C LEU A 67 -7.14 5.89 3.35
N VAL A 68 -7.59 6.63 4.36
CA VAL A 68 -7.61 8.10 4.34
C VAL A 68 -6.19 8.65 4.22
N PHE A 69 -5.24 8.14 5.01
CA PHE A 69 -3.84 8.53 4.89
C PHE A 69 -3.22 8.14 3.55
N SER A 70 -3.66 7.03 2.95
CA SER A 70 -3.24 6.66 1.59
C SER A 70 -3.74 7.66 0.54
N VAL A 71 -5.00 8.11 0.64
CA VAL A 71 -5.55 9.18 -0.22
C VAL A 71 -4.80 10.49 -0.04
N LEU A 72 -4.47 10.85 1.21
CA LEU A 72 -3.66 12.03 1.50
C LEU A 72 -2.26 11.93 0.89
N GLY A 73 -1.62 10.75 1.01
CA GLY A 73 -0.33 10.46 0.38
C GLY A 73 -0.40 10.61 -1.14
N ASP A 74 -1.40 9.99 -1.78
CA ASP A 74 -1.65 10.13 -3.21
C ASP A 74 -1.82 11.58 -3.63
N GLY A 75 -2.59 12.34 -2.85
CA GLY A 75 -2.83 13.77 -3.03
C GLY A 75 -1.54 14.58 -2.98
N LEU A 76 -0.76 14.41 -1.93
CA LEU A 76 0.51 15.13 -1.72
C LEU A 76 1.54 14.80 -2.81
N LEU A 77 1.64 13.54 -3.21
CA LEU A 77 2.60 13.12 -4.24
C LEU A 77 2.30 13.68 -5.64
N MET A 78 1.09 14.19 -5.91
CA MET A 78 0.79 14.87 -7.18
C MET A 78 1.41 16.27 -7.29
N PHE A 79 1.85 16.85 -6.17
CA PHE A 79 2.38 18.22 -6.11
C PHE A 79 3.89 18.27 -5.86
N VAL A 80 4.60 17.15 -6.03
CA VAL A 80 6.06 17.06 -5.80
C VAL A 80 6.86 18.03 -6.67
N ASP A 81 6.38 18.33 -7.88
CA ASP A 81 7.02 19.29 -8.78
C ASP A 81 6.92 20.75 -8.28
N GLN A 82 5.98 21.04 -7.36
CA GLN A 82 5.81 22.38 -6.79
C GLN A 82 6.75 22.63 -5.60
N SER A 83 7.04 21.59 -4.82
CA SER A 83 7.95 21.69 -3.67
C SER A 83 8.46 20.30 -3.25
N PRO A 84 9.75 20.16 -2.91
CA PRO A 84 10.28 18.90 -2.37
C PRO A 84 9.60 18.47 -1.06
N HIS A 85 9.02 19.41 -0.30
CA HIS A 85 8.30 19.09 0.95
C HIS A 85 7.07 18.21 0.72
N PHE A 86 6.41 18.30 -0.44
CA PHE A 86 5.28 17.44 -0.77
C PHE A 86 5.65 15.95 -0.83
N PHE A 87 6.87 15.64 -1.28
CA PHE A 87 7.37 14.26 -1.25
C PHE A 87 7.50 13.76 0.19
N THR A 88 8.13 14.55 1.06
CA THR A 88 8.31 14.18 2.48
C THR A 88 6.97 14.06 3.21
N LEU A 89 6.03 14.98 2.98
CA LEU A 89 4.70 14.91 3.57
C LEU A 89 3.91 13.70 3.05
N GLY A 90 3.99 13.42 1.74
CA GLY A 90 3.40 12.21 1.14
C GLY A 90 3.98 10.94 1.74
N LEU A 91 5.30 10.89 1.93
CA LEU A 91 6.01 9.80 2.59
C LEU A 91 5.50 9.59 4.03
N VAL A 92 5.33 10.66 4.81
CA VAL A 92 4.79 10.59 6.18
C VAL A 92 3.33 10.12 6.19
N ALA A 93 2.52 10.55 5.22
CA ALA A 93 1.14 10.10 5.09
C ALA A 93 1.08 8.58 4.81
N PHE A 94 1.84 8.10 3.83
CA PHE A 94 1.93 6.66 3.56
C PHE A 94 2.51 5.90 4.75
N LEU A 95 3.57 6.39 5.40
CA LEU A 95 4.13 5.75 6.60
C LEU A 95 3.08 5.57 7.69
N THR A 96 2.24 6.58 7.90
CA THR A 96 1.12 6.52 8.85
C THR A 96 0.11 5.45 8.41
N ALA A 97 -0.22 5.36 7.13
CA ALA A 97 -1.07 4.29 6.60
C ALA A 97 -0.49 2.88 6.85
N HIS A 98 0.82 2.69 6.64
CA HIS A 98 1.51 1.44 6.92
C HIS A 98 1.43 1.06 8.40
N ILE A 99 1.64 2.02 9.32
CA ILE A 99 1.48 1.79 10.77
C ILE A 99 0.06 1.34 11.09
N MET A 100 -0.97 1.97 10.51
CA MET A 100 -2.36 1.56 10.72
C MET A 100 -2.61 0.13 10.21
N TYR A 101 -2.06 -0.22 9.05
CA TYR A 101 -2.12 -1.59 8.54
C TYR A 101 -1.40 -2.59 9.45
N ILE A 102 -0.21 -2.26 9.97
CA ILE A 102 0.50 -3.08 10.96
C ILE A 102 -0.40 -3.36 12.16
N VAL A 103 -1.04 -2.34 12.72
CA VAL A 103 -1.96 -2.48 13.86
C VAL A 103 -3.09 -3.45 13.53
N VAL A 104 -3.72 -3.32 12.35
CA VAL A 104 -4.80 -4.22 11.90
C VAL A 104 -4.31 -5.66 11.73
N PHE A 105 -3.11 -5.85 11.17
CA PHE A 105 -2.58 -7.18 10.89
C PHE A 105 -2.14 -7.89 12.17
N LEU A 106 -1.51 -7.17 13.10
CA LEU A 106 -1.05 -7.73 14.37
C LEU A 106 -2.20 -8.15 15.30
N LYS A 107 -3.39 -7.56 15.18
CA LYS A 107 -4.59 -8.02 15.88
C LYS A 107 -5.00 -9.45 15.52
N HIS A 108 -4.59 -9.92 14.34
CA HIS A 108 -4.86 -11.27 13.85
C HIS A 108 -3.57 -12.08 13.66
N ARG A 109 -2.50 -11.76 14.42
CA ARG A 109 -1.26 -12.54 14.37
C ARG A 109 -1.44 -13.92 15.00
N ASN A 110 -0.76 -14.90 14.45
CA ASN A 110 -0.56 -16.20 15.06
C ASN A 110 0.63 -16.11 16.04
N PRO A 111 0.42 -16.22 17.36
CA PRO A 111 1.51 -16.14 18.33
C PRO A 111 2.49 -17.32 18.24
N GLN A 112 2.08 -18.45 17.65
CA GLN A 112 2.94 -19.62 17.45
C GLN A 112 3.83 -19.50 16.21
N LYS A 113 3.61 -18.48 15.37
CA LYS A 113 4.39 -18.28 14.15
C LYS A 113 5.65 -17.47 14.44
N SER A 114 6.82 -18.08 14.28
CA SER A 114 8.09 -17.36 14.38
C SER A 114 8.27 -16.45 13.16
N PRO A 115 8.57 -15.14 13.35
CA PRO A 115 8.84 -14.22 12.26
C PRO A 115 10.30 -14.26 11.79
N LEU A 116 11.22 -14.87 12.55
CA LEU A 116 12.68 -14.66 12.41
C LEU A 116 13.21 -14.95 11.00
N GLY A 117 12.85 -16.10 10.42
CA GLY A 117 13.30 -16.46 9.07
C GLY A 117 12.79 -15.49 8.00
N PHE A 118 11.56 -14.98 8.15
CA PHE A 118 10.99 -14.02 7.22
C PHE A 118 11.56 -12.60 7.42
N ILE A 119 11.80 -12.19 8.67
CA ILE A 119 12.52 -10.95 8.99
C ILE A 119 13.92 -10.98 8.37
N ALA A 120 14.66 -12.08 8.51
CA ALA A 120 16.00 -12.20 7.92
C ALA A 120 15.97 -12.02 6.40
N LEU A 121 15.02 -12.67 5.71
CA LEU A 121 14.82 -12.49 4.27
C LEU A 121 14.52 -11.02 3.91
N LEU A 122 13.62 -10.37 4.65
CA LEU A 122 13.25 -8.98 4.42
C LEU A 122 14.37 -7.99 4.74
N LEU A 123 15.21 -8.28 5.74
CA LEU A 123 16.39 -7.47 6.05
C LEU A 123 17.46 -7.60 4.97
N ILE A 124 17.68 -8.80 4.41
CA ILE A 124 18.57 -8.97 3.25
C ILE A 124 18.04 -8.15 2.07
N TYR A 125 16.74 -8.29 1.76
CA TYR A 125 16.09 -7.49 0.71
C TYR A 125 16.23 -5.98 0.95
N GLY A 126 15.94 -5.51 2.16
CA GLY A 126 16.02 -4.11 2.55
C GLY A 126 17.45 -3.58 2.50
N ALA A 127 18.44 -4.35 2.95
CA ALA A 127 19.85 -3.98 2.87
C ALA A 127 20.32 -3.88 1.41
N SER A 128 19.91 -4.82 0.56
CA SER A 128 20.18 -4.75 -0.88
C SER A 128 19.57 -3.51 -1.50
N LEU A 129 18.27 -3.23 -1.26
CA LEU A 129 17.63 -2.01 -1.75
C LEU A 129 18.35 -0.75 -1.25
N PHE A 130 18.63 -0.67 0.05
CA PHE A 130 19.30 0.49 0.65
C PHE A 130 20.70 0.74 0.06
N SER A 131 21.44 -0.32 -0.31
CA SER A 131 22.75 -0.17 -0.95
C SER A 131 22.70 0.60 -2.27
N PHE A 132 21.60 0.51 -3.03
CA PHE A 132 21.37 1.32 -4.23
C PHE A 132 21.00 2.77 -3.90
N LEU A 133 20.30 3.02 -2.78
CA LEU A 133 19.80 4.36 -2.43
C LEU A 133 20.84 5.24 -1.72
N ASN A 134 21.73 4.62 -0.91
CA ASN A 134 22.54 5.32 0.10
C ASN A 134 23.38 6.49 -0.45
N GLY A 135 23.86 6.41 -1.69
CA GLY A 135 24.73 7.44 -2.29
C GLY A 135 24.07 8.81 -2.49
N ASN A 136 22.73 8.89 -2.53
CA ASN A 136 21.98 10.06 -3.00
C ASN A 136 20.92 10.55 -2.00
N LEU A 137 20.86 10.01 -0.79
CA LEU A 137 19.76 10.29 0.14
C LEU A 137 19.87 11.68 0.81
N GLY A 138 21.07 12.17 1.08
CA GLY A 138 21.27 13.45 1.79
C GLY A 138 20.41 13.55 3.06
N ASP A 139 19.63 14.62 3.19
CA ASP A 139 18.71 14.86 4.32
C ASP A 139 17.58 13.81 4.43
N MET A 140 17.30 13.06 3.37
CA MET A 140 16.28 12.01 3.34
C MET A 140 16.76 10.66 3.87
N LEU A 141 18.03 10.54 4.30
CA LEU A 141 18.61 9.29 4.82
C LEU A 141 17.77 8.71 5.97
N ILE A 142 17.56 9.49 7.02
CA ILE A 142 16.82 9.06 8.21
C ILE A 142 15.35 8.78 7.88
N PRO A 143 14.60 9.67 7.20
CA PRO A 143 13.23 9.40 6.78
C PRO A 143 13.07 8.09 5.99
N VAL A 144 13.97 7.82 5.04
CA VAL A 144 13.90 6.62 4.20
C VAL A 144 14.20 5.36 5.00
N ILE A 145 15.19 5.36 5.89
CA ILE A 145 15.48 4.21 6.77
C ILE A 145 14.26 3.89 7.64
N ILE A 146 13.67 4.90 8.28
CA ILE A 146 12.47 4.72 9.13
C ILE A 146 11.33 4.14 8.28
N TYR A 147 11.11 4.68 7.08
CA TYR A 147 10.09 4.19 6.17
C TYR A 147 10.30 2.72 5.78
N MET A 148 11.53 2.36 5.39
CA MET A 148 11.90 0.99 5.05
C MET A 148 11.63 0.02 6.20
N LEU A 149 12.02 0.38 7.43
CA LEU A 149 11.75 -0.46 8.61
C LEU A 149 10.25 -0.67 8.84
N VAL A 150 9.44 0.38 8.65
CA VAL A 150 7.98 0.31 8.80
C VAL A 150 7.36 -0.61 7.74
N ILE A 151 7.71 -0.46 6.46
CA ILE A 151 7.10 -1.29 5.41
C ILE A 151 7.53 -2.76 5.49
N LEU A 152 8.78 -3.05 5.86
CA LEU A 152 9.23 -4.42 6.13
C LEU A 152 8.50 -5.00 7.36
N SER A 153 8.22 -4.17 8.37
CA SER A 153 7.40 -4.56 9.52
C SER A 153 5.94 -4.83 9.13
N MET A 154 5.38 -4.09 8.18
CA MET A 154 4.04 -4.35 7.63
C MET A 154 3.99 -5.68 6.89
N ALA A 155 4.96 -5.97 6.03
CA ALA A 155 5.06 -7.27 5.36
C ALA A 155 5.20 -8.41 6.39
N THR A 156 6.00 -8.22 7.43
CA THR A 156 6.14 -9.19 8.54
C THR A 156 4.82 -9.37 9.31
N ALA A 157 4.12 -8.29 9.63
CA ALA A 157 2.83 -8.35 10.31
C ALA A 157 1.78 -9.09 9.47
N ALA A 158 1.79 -8.90 8.15
CA ALA A 158 0.94 -9.66 7.23
C ALA A 158 1.28 -11.15 7.21
N TYR A 159 2.58 -11.50 7.15
CA TYR A 159 3.06 -12.89 7.23
C TYR A 159 2.63 -13.58 8.53
N LEU A 160 2.71 -12.88 9.67
CA LEU A 160 2.35 -13.43 10.97
C LEU A 160 0.88 -13.80 11.10
N ARG A 161 0.00 -13.38 10.18
CA ARG A 161 -1.41 -13.81 10.15
C ARG A 161 -1.60 -15.26 9.68
N LYS A 162 -0.54 -15.90 9.17
CA LYS A 162 -0.60 -17.28 8.64
C LYS A 162 -1.13 -18.23 9.71
N ASP A 163 -2.07 -19.09 9.30
CA ASP A 163 -2.73 -20.10 10.15
C ASP A 163 -3.59 -19.52 11.29
N LYS A 164 -3.74 -18.18 11.41
CA LYS A 164 -4.67 -17.54 12.37
C LYS A 164 -5.98 -17.10 11.73
N VAL A 165 -5.95 -16.74 10.45
CA VAL A 165 -7.14 -16.34 9.68
C VAL A 165 -7.37 -17.33 8.53
N ASN A 166 -8.54 -17.28 7.90
CA ASN A 166 -8.81 -18.13 6.74
C ASN A 166 -7.81 -17.87 5.59
N ILE A 167 -7.53 -18.92 4.82
CA ILE A 167 -6.49 -18.93 3.77
C ILE A 167 -6.67 -17.81 2.74
N LEU A 168 -7.92 -17.47 2.40
CA LEU A 168 -8.22 -16.42 1.43
C LEU A 168 -7.86 -15.04 1.98
N SER A 169 -8.29 -14.73 3.20
CA SER A 169 -7.96 -13.47 3.89
C SER A 169 -6.45 -13.31 4.08
N TYR A 170 -5.77 -14.38 4.51
CA TYR A 170 -4.32 -14.40 4.66
C TYR A 170 -3.62 -14.12 3.33
N GLY A 171 -3.91 -14.91 2.29
CA GLY A 171 -3.23 -14.79 1.00
C GLY A 171 -3.39 -13.40 0.39
N LEU A 172 -4.61 -12.87 0.37
CA LEU A 172 -4.88 -11.54 -0.17
C LEU A 172 -4.09 -10.44 0.57
N VAL A 173 -4.11 -10.41 1.90
CA VAL A 173 -3.36 -9.37 2.63
C VAL A 173 -1.85 -9.58 2.52
N PHE A 174 -1.37 -10.81 2.59
CA PHE A 174 0.06 -11.08 2.47
C PHE A 174 0.62 -10.65 1.12
N PHE A 175 -0.01 -11.06 0.02
CA PHE A 175 0.40 -10.61 -1.31
C PHE A 175 0.18 -9.12 -1.50
N GLY A 176 -0.90 -8.54 -0.94
CA GLY A 176 -1.12 -7.10 -0.97
C GLY A 176 0.01 -6.31 -0.27
N ALA A 177 0.48 -6.77 0.89
CA ALA A 177 1.62 -6.16 1.59
C ALA A 177 2.93 -6.29 0.80
N LEU A 178 3.15 -7.42 0.12
CA LEU A 178 4.31 -7.59 -0.76
C LEU A 178 4.24 -6.67 -1.99
N PHE A 179 3.07 -6.52 -2.61
CA PHE A 179 2.89 -5.56 -3.71
C PHE A 179 3.11 -4.12 -3.26
N PHE A 180 2.72 -3.77 -2.03
CA PHE A 180 3.00 -2.45 -1.47
C PHE A 180 4.50 -2.23 -1.30
N LEU A 181 5.20 -3.22 -0.72
CA LEU A 181 6.66 -3.20 -0.60
C LEU A 181 7.36 -3.02 -1.95
N VAL A 182 6.91 -3.74 -2.98
CA VAL A 182 7.44 -3.60 -4.34
C VAL A 182 7.16 -2.22 -4.92
N SER A 183 5.93 -1.72 -4.78
CA SER A 183 5.55 -0.39 -5.27
C SER A 183 6.44 0.71 -4.70
N ASP A 184 6.64 0.70 -3.38
CA ASP A 184 7.45 1.70 -2.69
C ASP A 184 8.94 1.54 -2.98
N SER A 185 9.40 0.32 -3.24
CA SER A 185 10.77 0.08 -3.68
C SER A 185 11.03 0.67 -5.07
N ILE A 186 10.07 0.54 -6.00
CA ILE A 186 10.15 1.17 -7.33
C ILE A 186 10.10 2.70 -7.18
N LEU A 187 9.24 3.23 -6.32
CA LEU A 187 9.16 4.66 -6.04
C LEU A 187 10.49 5.19 -5.48
N ALA A 188 11.09 4.48 -4.52
CA ALA A 188 12.37 4.85 -3.91
C ALA A 188 13.52 4.80 -4.92
N LEU A 189 13.61 3.74 -5.73
CA LEU A 189 14.62 3.63 -6.79
C LEU A 189 14.48 4.75 -7.81
N ASN A 190 13.26 5.01 -8.30
CA ASN A 190 13.00 6.07 -9.26
C ASN A 190 13.33 7.47 -8.70
N LYS A 191 13.22 7.66 -7.38
CA LYS A 191 13.46 8.97 -6.74
C LYS A 191 14.92 9.19 -6.34
N PHE A 192 15.59 8.17 -5.82
CA PHE A 192 16.89 8.30 -5.16
C PHE A 192 18.03 7.53 -5.84
N TYR A 193 17.75 6.61 -6.77
CA TYR A 193 18.81 5.93 -7.52
C TYR A 193 18.92 6.51 -8.93
N GLU A 194 18.04 6.09 -9.84
CA GLU A 194 17.98 6.56 -11.22
C GLU A 194 16.53 6.54 -11.73
N PRO A 195 16.13 7.48 -12.61
CA PRO A 195 14.81 7.46 -13.23
C PRO A 195 14.57 6.14 -13.96
N LEU A 196 13.53 5.41 -13.58
CA LEU A 196 13.18 4.13 -14.20
C LEU A 196 12.19 4.36 -15.34
N ALA A 197 12.44 3.71 -16.49
CA ALA A 197 11.49 3.70 -17.59
C ALA A 197 10.15 3.10 -17.12
N TYR A 198 9.04 3.77 -17.45
CA TYR A 198 7.68 3.34 -17.07
C TYR A 198 7.47 3.17 -15.55
N SER A 199 8.21 3.92 -14.72
CA SER A 199 8.09 3.89 -13.27
C SER A 199 6.67 4.19 -12.79
N ASN A 200 6.01 5.21 -13.35
CA ASN A 200 4.64 5.57 -13.02
C ASN A 200 3.68 4.38 -13.18
N ILE A 201 3.73 3.67 -14.30
CA ILE A 201 2.88 2.50 -14.58
C ILE A 201 3.18 1.39 -13.56
N SER A 202 4.46 1.06 -13.38
CA SER A 202 4.88 -0.03 -12.49
C SER A 202 4.49 0.23 -11.03
N ILE A 203 4.67 1.47 -10.56
CA ILE A 203 4.26 1.92 -9.23
C ILE A 203 2.74 1.81 -9.10
N MET A 204 1.97 2.37 -10.03
CA MET A 204 0.51 2.43 -9.90
C MET A 204 -0.16 1.06 -10.03
N VAL A 205 0.35 0.15 -10.88
CA VAL A 205 -0.16 -1.23 -10.97
C VAL A 205 0.08 -1.96 -9.65
N THR A 206 1.31 -1.94 -9.14
CA THR A 206 1.66 -2.63 -7.89
C THR A 206 0.92 -2.03 -6.69
N TYR A 207 0.82 -0.69 -6.62
CA TYR A 207 0.08 0.03 -5.58
C TYR A 207 -1.41 -0.27 -5.59
N ALA A 208 -2.06 -0.18 -6.76
CA ALA A 208 -3.50 -0.44 -6.87
C ALA A 208 -3.83 -1.89 -6.50
N LEU A 209 -3.01 -2.85 -6.94
CA LEU A 209 -3.13 -4.25 -6.53
C LEU A 209 -2.91 -4.41 -5.02
N ALA A 210 -1.91 -3.74 -4.44
CA ALA A 210 -1.65 -3.78 -3.01
C ALA A 210 -2.88 -3.36 -2.20
N GLN A 211 -3.41 -2.17 -2.47
CA GLN A 211 -4.57 -1.62 -1.77
C GLN A 211 -5.82 -2.48 -1.98
N TYR A 212 -6.08 -2.91 -3.21
CA TYR A 212 -7.21 -3.78 -3.52
C TYR A 212 -7.15 -5.10 -2.75
N LEU A 213 -6.01 -5.79 -2.80
CA LEU A 213 -5.82 -7.08 -2.15
C LEU A 213 -5.90 -6.96 -0.63
N ILE A 214 -5.31 -5.93 -0.02
CA ILE A 214 -5.40 -5.68 1.42
C ILE A 214 -6.86 -5.45 1.83
N VAL A 215 -7.60 -4.58 1.13
CA VAL A 215 -8.99 -4.24 1.47
C VAL A 215 -9.90 -5.46 1.33
N ILE A 216 -9.84 -6.18 0.21
CA ILE A 216 -10.64 -7.39 0.02
C ILE A 216 -10.24 -8.45 1.05
N GLY A 217 -8.94 -8.64 1.31
CA GLY A 217 -8.46 -9.62 2.29
C GLY A 217 -8.94 -9.32 3.71
N ILE A 218 -9.01 -8.06 4.13
CA ILE A 218 -9.60 -7.66 5.40
C ILE A 218 -11.11 -7.91 5.42
N LEU A 219 -11.83 -7.59 4.34
CA LEU A 219 -13.28 -7.88 4.24
C LEU A 219 -13.60 -9.38 4.24
N LYS A 220 -12.63 -10.24 3.88
CA LYS A 220 -12.74 -11.70 3.97
C LYS A 220 -12.36 -12.25 5.34
N LEU A 221 -12.04 -11.42 6.34
CA LEU A 221 -12.01 -11.88 7.72
C LEU A 221 -13.40 -12.41 8.08
N LYS A 222 -13.47 -13.71 8.36
CA LYS A 222 -14.62 -14.31 9.02
C LYS A 222 -14.20 -14.52 10.45
N ASP A 223 -15.03 -14.08 11.39
CA ASP A 223 -14.91 -14.55 12.76
C ASP A 223 -15.02 -16.07 12.72
N GLN A 224 -14.02 -16.74 13.28
CA GLN A 224 -14.07 -18.18 13.53
C GLN A 224 -15.08 -18.46 14.64
#